data_AF-A0A3N5SXC3-F1
#
_entry.id   AF-A0A3N5SXC3-F1
#
_cell.length_a   1.000
_cell.length_b   1.000
_cell.length_c   1.000
_cell.angle_alpha   90.00
_cell.angle_beta   90.00
_cell.angle_gamma   90.00
#
_symmetry.space_group_name_H-M   'P 1'
#
loop_
_entity.id
_entity.type
_entity.pdbx_description
1 polymer ?
#
loop_
_entity_poly.entity_id
_entity_poly.type
_entity_poly.pdbx_seq_one_letter_code
_entity_poly.pdbx_strand_id
1 'polypeptide(L)' 'MLKAIYANQHDETPPYTHRLVYIAEKIPLDLTEEQIELLETITDFNIEARYPDEKFSFKKRCTKEFAEEWL' A
#
# COMPACT_ATOMS: atom_id res chain seq x y z
N MET A 1 1.10 10.51 1.51
CA MET A 1 2.53 10.68 1.85
C MET A 1 3.45 10.37 0.67
N LEU A 2 3.57 9.12 0.19
CA LEU A 2 4.49 8.75 -0.91
C LEU A 2 4.34 9.60 -2.18
N LYS A 3 3.09 9.86 -2.61
CA LYS A 3 2.80 10.76 -3.75
C LYS A 3 3.31 12.19 -3.56
N ALA A 4 3.25 12.70 -2.33
CA ALA A 4 3.76 14.04 -2.02
C ALA A 4 5.28 14.08 -2.05
N ILE A 5 5.94 13.03 -1.55
CA ILE A 5 7.40 12.88 -1.64
C ILE A 5 7.82 12.79 -3.10
N TYR A 6 7.12 11.99 -3.92
CA TYR A 6 7.38 11.90 -5.35
C TYR A 6 7.26 13.26 -6.05
N ALA A 7 6.15 13.98 -5.82
CA ALA A 7 5.94 15.30 -6.41
C ALA A 7 7.03 16.30 -6.00
N ASN A 8 7.44 16.27 -4.73
CA ASN A 8 8.51 17.15 -4.23
C ASN A 8 9.90 16.80 -4.80
N GLN A 9 10.16 15.54 -5.12
CA GLN A 9 11.47 15.08 -5.61
C GLN A 9 11.61 15.20 -7.13
N HIS A 10 10.54 14.94 -7.88
CA HIS A 10 10.55 14.93 -9.34
C HIS A 10 9.96 16.18 -9.97
N ASP A 11 9.35 17.07 -9.17
CA ASP A 11 8.58 18.24 -9.64
C ASP A 11 7.50 17.86 -10.69
N GLU A 12 7.04 16.61 -10.62
CA GLU A 12 6.14 15.99 -11.57
C GLU A 12 4.91 15.42 -10.87
N THR A 13 3.83 15.24 -11.65
CA THR A 13 2.63 14.59 -11.13
C THR A 13 2.93 13.10 -10.88
N PRO A 14 2.69 12.59 -9.66
CA PRO A 14 2.97 11.19 -9.35
C PRO A 14 2.11 10.25 -10.21
N PRO A 15 2.61 9.03 -10.51
CA PRO A 15 1.87 8.04 -11.27
C PRO A 15 0.46 7.82 -10.73
N TYR A 16 -0.53 7.75 -11.63
CA TYR A 16 -1.93 7.54 -11.28
C TYR A 16 -2.22 6.07 -10.93
N THR A 17 -1.59 5.61 -9.85
CA THR A 17 -1.73 4.25 -9.31
C THR A 17 -1.90 4.29 -7.79
N HIS A 18 -2.43 3.20 -7.23
CA HIS A 18 -2.50 2.95 -5.79
C HIS A 18 -1.48 1.91 -5.32
N ARG A 19 -0.69 1.34 -6.24
CA ARG A 19 0.39 0.42 -5.88
C ARG A 19 1.49 1.18 -5.15
N LEU A 20 1.50 1.11 -3.83
CA LEU A 20 2.39 1.93 -3.00
C LEU A 20 3.86 1.54 -3.19
N VAL A 21 4.14 0.24 -3.36
CA VAL A 21 5.49 -0.26 -3.67
C VAL A 21 6.04 0.34 -4.96
N TYR A 22 5.23 0.41 -6.02
CA TYR A 22 5.64 1.03 -7.28
C TYR A 22 5.99 2.52 -7.14
N ILE A 23 5.28 3.25 -6.28
CA ILE A 23 5.59 4.66 -6.01
C ILE A 23 6.87 4.76 -5.17
N ALA A 24 7.04 3.85 -4.21
CA ALA A 24 8.22 3.79 -3.34
C ALA A 24 9.51 3.50 -4.12
N GLU A 25 9.48 2.60 -5.11
CA GLU A 25 10.61 2.31 -6.01
C GLU A 25 11.08 3.52 -6.82
N LYS A 26 10.22 4.53 -6.98
CA LYS A 26 10.53 5.74 -7.76
C LYS A 26 11.00 6.91 -6.90
N ILE A 27 11.05 6.76 -5.58
CA ILE A 27 11.59 7.78 -4.68
C ILE A 27 12.83 7.23 -3.98
N PRO A 28 13.82 8.06 -3.66
CA PRO A 28 15.04 7.62 -2.97
C PRO A 28 14.73 7.38 -1.48
N LEU A 29 13.99 6.31 -1.19
CA LEU A 29 13.61 5.91 0.15
C LEU A 29 14.14 4.49 0.39
N ASP A 30 15.05 4.35 1.36
CA ASP A 30 15.48 3.03 1.81
C ASP A 30 14.38 2.45 2.69
N LEU A 31 13.63 1.50 2.13
CA LEU A 31 12.62 0.74 2.83
C LEU A 31 13.20 -0.59 3.31
N THR A 32 12.84 -0.98 4.52
CA THR A 32 13.08 -2.35 5.00
C THR A 32 12.11 -3.33 4.34
N GLU A 33 12.44 -4.62 4.38
CA GLU A 33 11.59 -5.69 3.86
C GLU A 33 10.20 -5.68 4.52
N GLU A 34 10.14 -5.52 5.85
CA GLU A 34 8.90 -5.37 6.61
C GLU A 34 8.05 -4.16 6.15
N GLN A 35 8.69 -3.04 5.82
CA GLN A 35 7.98 -1.87 5.31
C GLN A 35 7.43 -2.11 3.90
N ILE A 36 8.14 -2.85 3.06
CA ILE A 36 7.66 -3.24 1.73
C ILE A 36 6.43 -4.15 1.88
N GLU A 37 6.49 -5.18 2.73
CA GLU A 37 5.36 -6.07 3.00
C GLU A 37 4.13 -5.32 3.54
N LEU A 38 4.34 -4.32 4.41
CA LEU A 38 3.27 -3.44 4.88
C LEU A 38 2.65 -2.64 3.72
N LEU A 39 3.46 -2.08 2.81
CA LEU A 39 2.96 -1.32 1.65
C LEU A 39 2.18 -2.21 0.66
N GLU A 40 2.59 -3.46 0.48
CA GLU A 40 1.84 -4.45 -0.30
C GLU A 40 0.50 -4.76 0.35
N THR A 41 0.52 -5.05 1.66
CA THR A 41 -0.68 -5.33 2.45
C THR A 41 -1.69 -4.18 2.35
N ILE A 42 -1.25 -2.92 2.53
CA ILE A 42 -2.12 -1.74 2.38
C ILE A 42 -2.67 -1.62 0.95
N THR A 43 -1.86 -1.93 -0.06
CA THR A 43 -2.29 -1.89 -1.46
C THR A 43 -3.43 -2.89 -1.70
N ASP A 44 -3.29 -4.11 -1.18
CA ASP A 44 -4.32 -5.15 -1.26
C ASP A 44 -5.60 -4.73 -0.54
N PHE A 45 -5.48 -4.20 0.69
CA PHE A 45 -6.61 -3.60 1.42
C PHE A 45 -7.38 -2.57 0.57
N ASN A 46 -6.65 -1.73 -0.18
CA ASN A 46 -7.26 -0.66 -0.98
C ASN A 46 -8.02 -1.20 -2.21
N ILE A 47 -7.51 -2.27 -2.84
CA ILE A 47 -8.13 -2.90 -4.00
C ILE A 47 -9.41 -3.62 -3.58
N GLU A 48 -9.34 -4.40 -2.50
CA GLU A 48 -10.47 -5.18 -1.96
C GLU A 48 -11.61 -4.27 -1.47
N ALA A 49 -11.29 -3.13 -0.85
CA ALA A 49 -12.29 -2.14 -0.44
C ALA A 49 -13.01 -1.47 -1.64
N ARG A 50 -12.36 -1.43 -2.81
CA ARG A 50 -12.89 -0.79 -4.02
C ARG A 50 -13.75 -1.74 -4.85
N TYR A 51 -13.44 -3.03 -4.83
CA TYR A 51 -14.15 -4.06 -5.58
C TYR A 51 -14.61 -5.17 -4.64
N PRO A 52 -15.63 -4.93 -3.79
CA PRO A 52 -16.08 -5.90 -2.79
C PRO A 52 -16.61 -7.22 -3.39
N ASP A 53 -16.88 -7.24 -4.70
CA ASP A 53 -17.34 -8.43 -5.44
C ASP A 53 -16.18 -9.36 -5.84
N GLU A 54 -14.96 -8.85 -6.00
CA GLU A 54 -13.76 -9.68 -6.16
C GLU A 54 -13.18 -9.97 -4.76
N LYS A 55 -13.52 -11.14 -4.20
CA LYS A 55 -12.82 -11.85 -3.11
C LYS A 55 -13.11 -11.45 -1.65
N PHE A 56 -14.16 -12.09 -1.11
CA PHE A 56 -14.31 -12.35 0.34
C PHE A 56 -13.13 -13.08 1.02
N SER A 57 -12.07 -13.50 0.32
CA SER A 57 -10.91 -14.16 0.93
C SER A 57 -10.11 -13.24 1.85
N PHE A 58 -10.06 -11.94 1.55
CA PHE A 58 -9.28 -11.01 2.35
C PHE A 58 -10.02 -10.58 3.62
N LYS A 59 -11.34 -10.34 3.52
CA LYS A 59 -12.21 -10.16 4.71
C LYS A 59 -12.13 -11.34 5.69
N LYS A 60 -11.92 -12.57 5.20
CA LYS A 60 -11.68 -13.75 6.05
C LYS A 60 -10.32 -13.72 6.78
N ARG A 61 -9.32 -13.03 6.24
CA ARG A 61 -8.00 -12.85 6.87
C ARG A 61 -8.00 -11.76 7.93
N CYS A 62 -8.91 -10.78 7.84
CA CYS A 62 -9.11 -9.73 8.85
C CYS A 62 -9.81 -10.29 10.11
N THR A 63 -9.21 -11.27 10.77
CA THR A 63 -9.67 -11.75 12.07
C THR A 63 -9.22 -10.80 13.19
N LYS A 64 -9.77 -10.98 14.39
CA LYS A 64 -9.40 -10.15 15.54
C LYS A 64 -7.90 -10.27 15.84
N GLU A 65 -7.37 -11.48 15.71
CA GLU A 65 -5.95 -11.81 15.92
C GLU A 65 -5.08 -11.12 14.89
N PHE A 66 -5.48 -11.12 13.60
CA PHE A 66 -4.77 -10.37 12.56
C PHE A 66 -4.77 -8.87 12.86
N ALA A 67 -5.90 -8.31 13.30
CA ALA A 67 -6.00 -6.88 13.59
C ALA A 67 -5.17 -6.45 14.83
N GLU A 68 -4.97 -7.34 15.79
CA GLU A 68 -4.13 -7.09 16.97
C GLU A 68 -2.63 -7.04 16.64
N GLU A 69 -2.17 -7.66 15.55
CA GLU A 69 -0.77 -7.57 15.08
C GLU A 69 -0.40 -6.21 14.46
N TRP A 70 -1.39 -5.40 14.05
CA TRP A 70 -1.18 -4.11 13.38
C TRP A 70 -1.50 -2.89 14.27
N LEU A 71 -1.74 -3.09 15.57
CA LEU A 71 -2.11 -2.06 16.57
C LEU A 71 -0.90 -1.63 17.41
#